data_AF-A0A9J6GRQ3-F1
#
_entry.id   AF-A0A9J6GRQ3-F1
#
_cell.length_a   1.000
_cell.length_b   1.000
_cell.length_c   1.000
_cell.angle_alpha   90.00
_cell.angle_beta   90.00
_cell.angle_gamma   90.00
#
_symmetry.space_group_name_H-M   'P 1'
#
loop_
_entity.id
_entity.type
_entity.pdbx_description
1 polymer ?
#
loop_
_entity_poly.entity_id
_entity_poly.type
_entity_poly.pdbx_seq_one_letter_code
_entity_poly.pdbx_strand_id
1 'polypeptide(L)'
;MGQNCACKRERRIAYPVQEGSHHDGVGDEVEGAQHSVDDIVDDSETWEILLEQRLGRRRFPAPHLSLTRMEEVLLRQLHTNTLPIPATLHKYYPDIYPTPQCPLCDQTGDLLHTMWHCTQNPNMKNITPNNRSTTQWEATLLNPHPACQKWLTDRAERATRRPPAAPD
;
A
#
# COMPACT_ATOMS: atom_id res chain seq x y z
N MET A 1 4.55 4.66 -28.43
CA MET A 1 5.30 4.88 -27.17
C MET A 1 4.53 4.22 -26.03
N GLY A 2 4.71 2.92 -25.84
CA GLY A 2 4.05 2.13 -24.78
C GLY A 2 5.03 1.89 -23.64
N GLN A 3 4.81 2.52 -22.49
CA GLN A 3 5.57 2.23 -21.28
C GLN A 3 4.94 1.02 -20.60
N ASN A 4 5.21 -0.16 -21.15
CA ASN A 4 5.16 -1.38 -20.35
C ASN A 4 6.28 -1.27 -19.32
N CYS A 5 5.95 -1.47 -18.05
CA CYS A 5 6.90 -1.45 -16.93
C CYS A 5 7.82 -2.68 -17.02
N ALA A 6 8.70 -2.71 -18.01
CA ALA A 6 9.73 -3.71 -18.19
C ALA A 6 10.99 -3.21 -17.46
N CYS A 7 11.11 -3.48 -16.16
CA CYS A 7 12.35 -3.16 -15.44
C CYS A 7 13.20 -4.42 -15.25
N LYS A 8 14.44 -4.30 -15.76
CA LYS A 8 15.50 -5.31 -15.78
C LYS A 8 16.10 -5.50 -14.37
N ARG A 9 16.78 -6.65 -14.22
CA ARG A 9 17.48 -7.19 -13.04
C ARG A 9 18.22 -6.20 -12.13
N GLU A 10 18.12 -6.52 -10.83
CA GLU A 10 19.12 -6.39 -9.74
C GLU A 10 19.49 -5.00 -9.17
N ARG A 11 19.12 -4.76 -7.91
CA ARG A 11 20.01 -4.88 -6.72
C ARG A 11 19.20 -4.60 -5.43
N ARG A 12 19.42 -5.42 -4.41
CA ARG A 12 18.77 -5.35 -3.08
C ARG A 12 19.43 -4.21 -2.29
N ILE A 13 18.70 -3.14 -1.99
CA ILE A 13 19.19 -2.02 -1.17
C ILE A 13 18.70 -2.23 0.28
N ALA A 14 19.63 -2.24 1.23
CA ALA A 14 19.36 -2.26 2.67
C ALA A 14 19.28 -0.83 3.22
N TYR A 15 18.39 -0.58 4.20
CA TYR A 15 18.20 0.73 4.82
C TYR A 15 18.81 0.77 6.24
N PRO A 16 19.54 1.83 6.62
CA PRO A 16 20.09 1.99 7.96
C PRO A 16 19.08 2.66 8.93
N VAL A 17 19.12 2.25 10.20
CA VAL A 17 18.34 2.80 11.33
C VAL A 17 19.17 3.87 12.06
N GLN A 18 18.58 5.02 12.38
CA GLN A 18 19.19 6.10 13.17
C GLN A 18 18.63 6.08 14.60
N GLU A 19 19.52 6.07 15.60
CA GLU A 19 19.19 6.13 17.03
C GLU A 19 19.03 7.58 17.49
N GLY A 20 17.97 7.85 18.25
CA GLY A 20 17.67 9.16 18.85
C GLY A 20 17.96 9.17 20.34
N SER A 21 18.62 10.24 20.80
CA SER A 21 18.94 10.52 22.21
C SER A 21 17.78 11.20 22.95
N HIS A 22 17.61 10.91 24.24
CA HIS A 22 16.70 11.66 25.13
C HIS A 22 17.36 11.97 26.48
N HIS A 23 17.04 13.17 26.99
CA HIS A 23 17.64 13.88 28.13
C HIS A 23 16.83 13.69 29.43
N ASP A 24 17.55 13.82 30.55
CA ASP A 24 17.22 14.30 31.91
C ASP A 24 16.12 13.65 32.79
N GLY A 25 16.55 13.13 33.95
CA GLY A 25 16.35 13.88 35.21
C GLY A 25 15.38 13.33 36.29
N VAL A 26 15.98 13.08 37.47
CA VAL A 26 15.46 13.15 38.86
C VAL A 26 14.59 12.00 39.38
N GLY A 27 15.06 11.40 40.48
CA GLY A 27 14.49 10.22 41.12
C GLY A 27 13.62 10.50 42.35
N ASP A 28 12.98 9.41 42.80
CA ASP A 28 12.41 9.25 44.14
C ASP A 28 12.64 7.79 44.56
N GLU A 29 13.17 7.59 45.77
CA GLU A 29 13.53 6.29 46.33
C GLU A 29 12.27 5.56 46.84
N VAL A 30 12.02 4.36 46.31
CA VAL A 30 11.07 3.40 46.88
C VAL A 30 11.78 2.06 47.06
N GLU A 31 12.11 1.75 48.32
CA GLU A 31 12.56 0.44 48.77
C GLU A 31 11.42 -0.59 48.58
N GLY A 32 11.59 -1.49 47.61
CA GLY A 32 10.64 -2.56 47.35
C GLY A 32 11.20 -3.60 46.39
N ALA A 33 11.57 -4.76 46.94
CA ALA A 33 11.96 -5.99 46.26
C ALA A 33 13.10 -5.84 45.23
N GLN A 34 14.30 -6.28 45.62
CA GLN A 34 15.40 -6.56 44.70
C GLN A 34 15.01 -7.71 43.76
N HIS A 35 14.25 -7.41 42.71
CA HIS A 35 14.31 -8.21 41.49
C HIS A 35 15.65 -7.85 40.85
N SER A 36 16.56 -8.81 40.79
CA SER A 36 17.77 -8.74 39.98
C SER A 36 17.38 -8.33 38.56
N VAL A 37 17.64 -7.08 38.19
CA VAL A 37 17.45 -6.52 36.84
C VAL A 37 18.52 -7.00 35.87
N ASP A 38 19.41 -7.90 36.30
CA ASP A 38 20.49 -8.47 35.47
C ASP A 38 19.98 -9.51 34.44
N ASP A 39 18.68 -9.81 34.42
CA ASP A 39 18.04 -10.61 33.36
C ASP A 39 17.25 -9.73 32.37
N ILE A 40 17.76 -8.54 32.03
CA ILE A 40 17.39 -7.90 30.76
C ILE A 40 18.05 -8.77 29.67
N VAL A 41 17.29 -9.77 29.21
CA VAL A 41 17.60 -10.54 28.00
C VAL A 41 18.01 -9.54 26.93
N ASP A 42 19.20 -9.72 26.37
CA ASP A 42 19.76 -8.89 25.31
C ASP A 42 18.69 -8.60 24.23
N ASP A 43 18.17 -7.36 24.23
CA ASP A 43 17.06 -6.92 23.37
C ASP A 43 17.41 -7.07 21.87
N SER A 44 18.71 -7.18 21.55
CA SER A 44 19.26 -7.38 20.21
C SER A 44 18.79 -8.69 19.56
N GLU A 45 18.92 -9.83 20.25
CA GLU A 45 18.57 -11.15 19.68
C GLU A 45 17.06 -11.33 19.49
N THR A 46 16.25 -10.75 20.39
CA THR A 46 14.79 -10.83 20.30
C THR A 46 14.26 -9.97 19.15
N TRP A 47 14.84 -8.79 18.93
CA TRP A 47 14.48 -7.92 17.80
C TRP A 47 14.72 -8.59 16.45
N GLU A 48 15.84 -9.29 16.27
CA GLU A 48 16.16 -9.97 15.01
C GLU A 48 15.12 -11.06 14.67
N ILE A 49 14.74 -11.88 15.66
CA ILE A 49 13.71 -12.92 15.50
C ILE A 49 12.37 -12.28 15.16
N LEU A 50 11.97 -11.23 15.89
CA LEU A 50 10.70 -10.53 15.64
C LEU A 50 10.69 -9.85 14.26
N LEU A 51 11.81 -9.28 13.83
CA LEU A 51 11.98 -8.66 12.52
C LEU A 51 11.86 -9.71 11.41
N GLU A 52 12.55 -10.84 11.53
CA GLU A 52 12.45 -11.96 10.57
C GLU A 52 10.99 -12.44 10.46
N GLN A 53 10.33 -12.68 11.58
CA GLN A 53 8.93 -13.11 11.61
C GLN A 53 8.00 -12.07 10.97
N ARG A 54 8.23 -10.78 11.24
CA ARG A 54 7.46 -9.68 10.65
C ARG A 54 7.66 -9.60 9.14
N LEU A 55 8.91 -9.71 8.67
CA LEU A 55 9.26 -9.66 7.25
C LEU A 55 8.76 -10.90 6.50
N GLY A 56 8.85 -12.09 7.12
CA GLY A 56 8.37 -13.35 6.55
C GLY A 56 6.85 -13.40 6.38
N ARG A 57 6.09 -12.73 7.26
CA ARG A 57 4.62 -12.60 7.11
C ARG A 57 4.21 -11.56 6.06
N ARG A 58 5.14 -10.75 5.56
CA ARG A 58 4.82 -9.64 4.66
C ARG A 58 4.59 -10.15 3.24
N ARG A 59 3.32 -10.21 2.81
CA ARG A 59 2.96 -10.57 1.43
C ARG A 59 3.37 -9.51 0.41
N PHE A 60 3.14 -8.24 0.72
CA PHE A 60 3.37 -7.13 -0.20
C PHE A 60 4.68 -6.38 0.08
N PRO A 61 5.32 -5.77 -0.93
CA PRO A 61 6.51 -4.96 -0.72
C PRO A 61 6.21 -3.73 0.14
N ALA A 62 7.20 -3.26 0.89
CA ALA A 62 7.10 -1.97 1.57
C ALA A 62 7.03 -0.85 0.53
N PRO A 63 6.37 0.28 0.87
CA PRO A 63 6.46 1.50 0.08
C PRO A 63 7.94 1.92 -0.10
N HIS A 64 8.30 2.30 -1.31
CA HIS A 64 9.62 2.83 -1.63
C HIS A 64 9.75 4.26 -1.06
N LEU A 65 10.95 4.64 -0.60
CA LEU A 65 11.19 5.96 0.03
C LEU A 65 10.89 7.18 -0.87
N SER A 66 10.80 6.97 -2.18
CA SER A 66 10.46 8.03 -3.14
C SER A 66 8.95 8.33 -3.20
N LEU A 67 8.13 7.56 -2.48
CA LEU A 67 6.69 7.80 -2.37
C LEU A 67 6.44 8.88 -1.32
N THR A 68 5.51 9.78 -1.63
CA THR A 68 4.93 10.71 -0.68
C THR A 68 4.06 9.96 0.31
N ARG A 69 3.76 10.58 1.45
CA ARG A 69 2.89 9.98 2.47
C ARG A 69 1.52 9.56 1.92
N MET A 70 0.94 10.35 1.03
CA MET A 70 -0.34 10.03 0.39
C MET A 70 -0.24 8.81 -0.53
N GLU A 71 0.82 8.73 -1.35
CA GLU A 71 1.05 7.58 -2.21
C GLU A 71 1.28 6.30 -1.39
N GLU A 72 1.98 6.37 -0.25
CA GLU A 72 2.10 5.22 0.64
C GLU A 72 0.75 4.73 1.16
N VAL A 73 -0.16 5.65 1.51
CA VAL A 73 -1.50 5.31 1.98
C VAL A 73 -2.28 4.63 0.87
N LEU A 74 -2.28 5.20 -0.34
CA LEU A 74 -2.93 4.60 -1.51
C LEU A 74 -2.36 3.22 -1.82
N LEU A 75 -1.03 3.04 -1.75
CA LEU A 75 -0.39 1.75 -1.99
C LEU A 75 -0.84 0.70 -0.96
N ARG A 76 -0.91 1.05 0.32
CA ARG A 76 -1.44 0.15 1.36
C ARG A 76 -2.90 -0.19 1.15
N GLN A 77 -3.71 0.77 0.71
CA GLN A 77 -5.12 0.55 0.37
C GLN A 77 -5.27 -0.40 -0.82
N LEU A 78 -4.40 -0.29 -1.84
CA LEU A 78 -4.35 -1.25 -2.95
C LEU A 78 -3.98 -2.65 -2.46
N HIS A 79 -2.94 -2.78 -1.64
CA HIS A 79 -2.49 -4.06 -1.08
C HIS A 79 -3.57 -4.75 -0.24
N THR A 80 -4.39 -3.97 0.45
CA THR A 80 -5.45 -4.49 1.35
C THR A 80 -6.83 -4.51 0.72
N ASN A 81 -6.98 -4.09 -0.54
CA ASN A 81 -8.26 -3.96 -1.23
C ASN A 81 -9.28 -3.07 -0.48
N THR A 82 -8.79 -1.96 0.09
CA THR A 82 -9.59 -0.98 0.87
C THR A 82 -9.69 0.38 0.21
N LEU A 83 -9.31 0.48 -1.07
CA LEU A 83 -9.39 1.72 -1.84
C LEU A 83 -10.86 2.21 -1.93
N PRO A 84 -11.14 3.52 -1.78
CA PRO A 84 -12.50 4.08 -1.87
C PRO A 84 -12.96 4.17 -3.34
N ILE A 85 -13.33 3.01 -3.89
CA ILE A 85 -13.87 2.81 -5.24
C ILE A 85 -15.38 2.49 -5.18
N PRO A 86 -16.15 2.55 -6.29
CA PRO A 86 -17.62 2.45 -6.27
C PRO A 86 -18.18 1.27 -5.49
N ALA A 87 -17.67 0.04 -5.74
CA ALA A 87 -18.16 -1.15 -5.03
C ALA A 87 -17.90 -1.08 -3.51
N THR A 88 -16.74 -0.57 -3.10
CA THR A 88 -16.36 -0.41 -1.68
C THR A 88 -17.18 0.71 -1.01
N LEU A 89 -17.35 1.84 -1.70
CA LEU A 89 -18.11 2.98 -1.19
C LEU A 89 -19.60 2.67 -1.06
N HIS A 90 -20.20 2.00 -2.05
CA HIS A 90 -21.58 1.52 -1.98
C HIS A 90 -21.78 0.56 -0.81
N LYS A 91 -20.80 -0.32 -0.55
CA LYS A 91 -20.85 -1.24 0.58
C LYS A 91 -20.83 -0.53 1.95
N TYR A 92 -20.07 0.55 2.09
CA TYR A 92 -19.95 1.28 3.36
C TYR A 92 -21.03 2.34 3.57
N TYR A 93 -21.46 3.00 2.49
CA TYR A 93 -22.36 4.15 2.53
C TYR A 93 -23.38 4.07 1.38
N PRO A 94 -24.29 3.08 1.39
CA PRO A 94 -25.22 2.85 0.29
C PRO A 94 -26.16 4.04 0.03
N ASP A 95 -26.50 4.82 1.06
CA ASP A 95 -27.36 6.00 0.93
C ASP A 95 -26.68 7.15 0.16
N ILE A 96 -25.36 7.27 0.27
CA ILE A 96 -24.56 8.32 -0.38
C ILE A 96 -24.07 7.85 -1.75
N TYR A 97 -23.74 6.56 -1.87
CA TYR A 97 -23.26 5.92 -3.09
C TYR A 97 -24.25 4.82 -3.48
N PRO A 98 -25.35 5.15 -4.19
CA PRO A 98 -26.44 4.21 -4.44
C PRO A 98 -26.07 3.10 -5.43
N THR A 99 -25.01 3.27 -6.22
CA THR A 99 -24.60 2.28 -7.23
C THR A 99 -23.16 1.80 -6.99
N PRO A 100 -22.90 0.48 -7.11
CA PRO A 100 -21.55 -0.08 -7.08
C PRO A 100 -20.89 -0.09 -8.48
N GLN A 101 -21.49 0.56 -9.48
CA GLN A 101 -21.08 0.47 -10.88
C GLN A 101 -19.88 1.38 -11.15
N CYS A 102 -19.05 0.98 -12.13
CA CYS A 102 -17.95 1.79 -12.59
C CYS A 102 -18.50 3.06 -13.29
N PRO A 103 -17.93 4.25 -13.06
CA PRO A 103 -18.40 5.48 -13.72
C PRO A 103 -18.06 5.54 -15.21
N LEU A 104 -17.25 4.61 -15.73
CA LEU A 104 -16.79 4.58 -17.12
C LEU A 104 -17.50 3.50 -17.96
N CYS A 105 -18.10 2.51 -17.31
CA CYS A 105 -18.86 1.45 -17.95
C CYS A 105 -19.81 0.78 -16.95
N ASP A 106 -20.84 0.09 -17.42
CA ASP A 106 -21.90 -0.42 -16.54
C ASP A 106 -21.54 -1.70 -15.74
N GLN A 107 -20.25 -2.09 -15.71
CA GLN A 107 -19.77 -3.21 -14.89
C GLN A 107 -19.60 -2.79 -13.42
N THR A 108 -19.56 -3.76 -12.51
CA THR A 108 -19.23 -3.53 -11.09
C THR A 108 -17.86 -2.86 -10.96
N GLY A 109 -17.81 -1.69 -10.32
CA GLY A 109 -16.61 -0.92 -10.06
C GLY A 109 -15.81 -1.46 -8.87
N ASP A 110 -15.43 -2.74 -8.93
CA ASP A 110 -14.49 -3.33 -7.96
C ASP A 110 -13.04 -2.87 -8.24
N LEU A 111 -12.11 -3.26 -7.36
CA LEU A 111 -10.73 -2.75 -7.44
C LEU A 111 -10.05 -3.19 -8.72
N LEU A 112 -10.18 -4.48 -9.04
CA LEU A 112 -9.53 -5.07 -10.20
C LEU A 112 -10.11 -4.49 -11.49
N HIS A 113 -11.42 -4.28 -11.56
CA HIS A 113 -12.07 -3.66 -12.69
C HIS A 113 -11.61 -2.21 -12.86
N THR A 114 -11.77 -1.39 -11.83
CA THR A 114 -11.48 0.06 -11.89
C THR A 114 -10.00 0.32 -12.19
N MET A 115 -9.12 -0.47 -11.58
CA MET A 115 -7.68 -0.32 -11.72
C MET A 115 -7.11 -1.06 -12.93
N TRP A 116 -7.66 -2.18 -13.40
CA TRP A 116 -6.95 -3.03 -14.35
C TRP A 116 -7.78 -3.54 -15.54
N HIS A 117 -9.06 -3.89 -15.35
CA HIS A 117 -9.86 -4.51 -16.42
C HIS A 117 -10.75 -3.55 -17.22
N CYS A 118 -11.13 -2.39 -16.68
CA CYS A 118 -12.04 -1.44 -17.34
C CYS A 118 -11.56 -1.02 -18.74
N THR A 119 -12.20 -1.54 -19.79
CA THR A 119 -11.81 -1.26 -21.18
C THR A 119 -12.08 0.17 -21.61
N GLN A 120 -13.04 0.83 -20.95
CA GLN A 120 -13.42 2.23 -21.19
C GLN A 120 -12.53 3.22 -20.43
N ASN A 121 -11.56 2.75 -19.63
CA ASN A 121 -10.65 3.65 -18.93
C ASN A 121 -9.65 4.28 -19.92
N PRO A 122 -9.68 5.61 -20.13
CA PRO A 122 -8.78 6.26 -21.08
C PRO A 122 -7.31 6.11 -20.68
N ASN A 123 -7.03 5.90 -19.40
CA ASN A 123 -5.70 5.65 -18.87
C ASN A 123 -5.21 4.20 -19.08
N MET A 124 -5.97 3.35 -19.78
CA MET A 124 -5.56 1.97 -20.13
C MET A 124 -5.40 1.71 -21.63
N LYS A 125 -5.54 2.74 -22.48
CA LYS A 125 -5.44 2.58 -23.94
C LYS A 125 -4.10 1.98 -24.41
N ASN A 126 -3.04 2.08 -23.60
CA ASN A 126 -1.70 1.58 -23.93
C ASN A 126 -1.37 0.20 -23.35
N ILE A 127 -2.27 -0.41 -22.57
CA ILE A 127 -2.10 -1.77 -22.05
C ILE A 127 -2.79 -2.71 -23.03
N THR A 128 -2.01 -3.58 -23.68
CA THR A 128 -2.57 -4.56 -24.61
C THR A 128 -3.57 -5.47 -23.90
N PRO A 129 -4.67 -5.90 -24.55
CA PRO A 129 -5.71 -6.71 -23.91
C PRO A 129 -5.20 -8.01 -23.28
N ASN A 130 -4.14 -8.61 -23.85
CA ASN A 130 -3.46 -9.81 -23.33
C ASN A 130 -2.61 -9.55 -22.07
N ASN A 131 -2.42 -8.29 -21.67
CA ASN A 131 -1.70 -7.87 -20.47
C ASN A 131 -2.65 -7.45 -19.33
N ARG A 132 -3.96 -7.74 -19.46
CA ARG A 132 -4.99 -7.44 -18.47
C ARG A 132 -5.47 -8.68 -17.71
N SER A 133 -4.55 -9.59 -17.36
CA SER A 133 -4.91 -10.74 -16.51
C SER A 133 -4.82 -10.40 -15.02
N THR A 134 -5.61 -11.09 -14.19
CA THR A 134 -5.52 -11.01 -12.73
C THR A 134 -4.12 -11.35 -12.21
N THR A 135 -3.46 -12.36 -12.80
CA THR A 135 -2.09 -12.74 -12.43
C THR A 135 -1.09 -11.61 -12.67
N GLN A 136 -1.21 -10.87 -13.77
CA GLN A 136 -0.34 -9.71 -14.03
C GLN A 136 -0.65 -8.54 -13.09
N TRP A 137 -1.91 -8.35 -12.73
CA TRP A 137 -2.28 -7.39 -11.69
C TRP A 137 -1.60 -7.72 -10.35
N GLU A 138 -1.71 -8.98 -9.90
CA GLU A 138 -1.06 -9.44 -8.67
C GLU A 138 0.46 -9.31 -8.73
N ALA A 139 1.07 -9.69 -9.85
CA ALA A 139 2.52 -9.52 -10.06
C ALA A 139 2.93 -8.04 -10.00
N THR A 140 2.08 -7.14 -10.50
CA THR A 140 2.32 -5.68 -10.42
C THR A 140 2.25 -5.18 -8.98
N LEU A 141 1.25 -5.64 -8.20
CA LEU A 141 1.13 -5.29 -6.77
C LEU A 141 2.30 -5.79 -5.92
N LEU A 142 2.89 -6.92 -6.29
CA LEU A 142 4.04 -7.53 -5.62
C LEU A 142 5.39 -6.92 -6.02
N ASN A 143 5.42 -6.06 -7.05
CA ASN A 143 6.67 -5.50 -7.56
C ASN A 143 7.20 -4.36 -6.67
N PRO A 144 8.39 -4.50 -6.05
CA PRO A 144 8.95 -3.46 -5.17
C PRO A 144 9.53 -2.25 -5.93
N HIS A 145 9.60 -2.31 -7.26
CA HIS A 145 10.26 -1.27 -8.06
C HIS A 145 9.52 0.09 -7.94
N PRO A 146 10.24 1.20 -7.69
CA PRO A 146 9.64 2.51 -7.43
C PRO A 146 8.70 2.98 -8.54
N ALA A 147 9.06 2.75 -9.81
CA ALA A 147 8.22 3.13 -10.94
C ALA A 147 6.90 2.36 -10.98
N CYS A 148 6.89 1.08 -10.56
CA CYS A 148 5.67 0.28 -10.50
C CYS A 148 4.75 0.78 -9.38
N GLN A 149 5.32 1.07 -8.21
CA GLN A 149 4.57 1.63 -7.10
C GLN A 149 3.99 3.01 -7.42
N LYS A 150 4.78 3.90 -8.03
CA LYS A 150 4.32 5.21 -8.50
C LYS A 150 3.19 5.10 -9.52
N TRP A 151 3.30 4.18 -10.47
CA TRP A 151 2.26 3.94 -11.45
C TRP A 151 0.95 3.46 -10.79
N LEU A 152 1.05 2.56 -9.81
CA LEU A 152 -0.10 2.09 -9.04
C LEU A 152 -0.78 3.23 -8.26
N THR A 153 0.00 4.10 -7.61
CA THR A 153 -0.53 5.17 -6.76
C THR A 153 -1.12 6.32 -7.55
N ASP A 154 -0.50 6.78 -8.64
CA ASP A 154 -1.09 7.79 -9.55
C ASP A 154 -2.44 7.31 -10.08
N ARG A 155 -2.52 6.03 -10.42
CA ARG A 155 -3.74 5.42 -10.91
C ARG A 155 -4.81 5.30 -9.85
N ALA A 156 -4.42 4.93 -8.62
CA ALA A 156 -5.34 4.85 -7.49
C ALA A 156 -5.91 6.22 -7.15
N GLU A 157 -5.07 7.26 -7.17
CA GLU A 157 -5.50 8.64 -6.96
C GLU A 157 -6.56 9.06 -8.00
N ARG A 158 -6.35 8.74 -9.28
CA ARG A 158 -7.35 9.03 -10.33
C ARG A 158 -8.65 8.26 -10.14
N ALA A 159 -8.58 7.02 -9.67
CA ALA A 159 -9.74 6.18 -9.43
C ALA A 159 -10.58 6.64 -8.21
N THR A 160 -9.94 7.25 -7.21
CA THR A 160 -10.58 7.72 -5.99
C THR A 160 -11.00 9.19 -6.04
N ARG A 161 -10.49 9.96 -7.01
CA ARG A 161 -10.99 11.31 -7.28
C ARG A 161 -12.49 11.23 -7.56
N ARG A 162 -13.27 11.80 -6.63
CA ARG A 162 -14.71 11.91 -6.71
C ARG A 162 -15.11 12.49 -8.08
N PRO A 163 -15.95 11.81 -8.88
CA PRO A 163 -16.57 12.47 -10.03
C PRO A 163 -17.41 13.65 -9.51
N PRO A 164 -17.41 14.81 -10.20
CA PRO A 164 -18.18 15.96 -9.76
C PRO A 164 -19.63 15.54 -9.49
N ALA A 165 -20.21 16.05 -8.40
CA ALA A 165 -21.60 15.78 -8.06
C ALA A 165 -22.47 16.07 -9.30
N ALA A 166 -23.38 15.15 -9.64
CA ALA A 166 -24.35 15.41 -10.69
C ALA A 166 -25.09 16.72 -10.34
N PRO A 167 -25.26 17.65 -11.29
CA PRO A 167 -26.08 18.82 -11.04
C PRO A 167 -27.52 18.37 -10.77
N ASP A 168 -28.12 18.97 -9.75
CA ASP A 168 -29.55 18.82 -9.40
C ASP A 168 -30.49 19.26 -10.54
#